data_AF-A0A0R3W2Q3-F1
#
_entry.id   AF-A0A0R3W2Q3-F1
#
_cell.length_a   1.000
_cell.length_b   1.000
_cell.length_c   1.000
_cell.angle_alpha   90.00
_cell.angle_beta   90.00
_cell.angle_gamma   90.00
#
_symmetry.space_group_name_H-M   'P 1'
#
loop_
_entity.id
_entity.type
_entity.pdbx_description
1 polymer ?
#
loop_
_entity_poly.entity_id
_entity_poly.type
_entity_poly.pdbx_seq_one_letter_code
_entity_poly.pdbx_strand_id
1 'polypeptide(L)'
;MIEPTIDELNRKMREAETDPHEGKRKVEAEWPIFRIHHKRSRYIYDLYFKRKVISKELYNYCIKEKIADANLIAKWKKQGYENLCCLRCIQPRDTNFGTNCVCRVPKSKLEEGKVVECQNCGCRGCSG
;
A
#
# COMPACT_ATOMS: atom_id res chain seq x y z
N MET A 1 3.39 14.08 -18.32
CA MET A 1 2.53 14.61 -17.22
C MET A 1 2.66 13.78 -15.95
N ILE A 2 2.47 12.46 -15.98
CA ILE A 2 2.58 11.60 -14.77
C ILE A 2 4.01 11.11 -14.48
N GLU A 3 4.85 11.06 -15.50
CA GLU A 3 6.21 10.51 -15.49
C GLU A 3 7.12 11.10 -14.40
N PRO A 4 7.22 12.43 -14.20
CA PRO A 4 8.12 12.98 -13.18
C PRO A 4 7.81 12.48 -11.75
N THR A 5 6.53 12.31 -11.43
CA THR A 5 6.10 11.80 -10.12
C THR A 5 6.40 10.30 -9.99
N ILE A 6 6.23 9.53 -11.07
CA ILE A 6 6.54 8.10 -11.06
C ILE A 6 8.05 7.88 -10.92
N ASP A 7 8.87 8.68 -11.60
CA ASP A 7 10.33 8.62 -11.48
C ASP A 7 10.81 9.00 -10.08
N GLU A 8 10.22 10.02 -9.47
CA GLU A 8 10.52 10.37 -8.08
C GLU A 8 10.19 9.19 -7.12
N LEU A 9 9.05 8.53 -7.31
CA LEU A 9 8.66 7.37 -6.51
C LEU A 9 9.57 6.16 -6.76
N ASN A 10 10.00 5.94 -8.00
CA ASN A 10 10.95 4.88 -8.34
C ASN A 10 12.34 5.17 -7.76
N ARG A 11 12.79 6.42 -7.76
CA ARG A 11 14.03 6.84 -7.10
C ARG A 11 13.96 6.55 -5.60
N LYS A 12 12.88 6.96 -4.94
CA LYS A 12 12.64 6.66 -3.52
C LYS A 12 12.59 5.16 -3.24
N MET A 13 12.09 4.34 -4.17
CA MET A 13 12.11 2.89 -4.02
C MET A 13 13.55 2.36 -3.98
N ARG A 14 14.41 2.80 -4.91
CA ARG A 14 15.83 2.40 -4.93
C ARG A 14 16.59 2.87 -3.69
N GLU A 15 16.29 4.08 -3.22
CA GLU A 15 16.81 4.59 -1.95
C GLU A 15 16.39 3.68 -0.79
N ALA A 16 15.11 3.30 -0.71
CA ALA A 16 14.60 2.40 0.34
C ALA A 16 15.16 0.97 0.26
N GLU A 17 15.46 0.46 -0.93
CA GLU A 17 16.09 -0.85 -1.14
C GLU A 17 17.57 -0.87 -0.69
N THR A 18 18.25 0.26 -0.75
CA THR A 18 19.67 0.41 -0.37
C THR A 18 19.86 0.98 1.04
N ASP A 19 18.77 1.39 1.70
CA ASP A 19 18.79 2.01 3.02
C ASP A 19 19.31 1.02 4.09
N PRO A 20 20.34 1.39 4.85
CA PRO A 20 20.87 0.52 5.89
C PRO A 20 19.81 0.15 6.91
N HIS A 21 19.94 -1.07 7.43
CA HIS A 21 19.01 -1.66 8.39
C HIS A 21 19.45 -1.42 9.85
N GLU A 22 20.54 -0.68 10.06
CA GLU A 22 21.06 -0.37 11.40
C GLU A 22 20.03 0.42 12.22
N GLY A 23 19.77 -0.05 13.45
CA GLY A 23 18.80 0.56 14.35
C GLY A 23 17.32 0.27 14.05
N LYS A 24 17.00 -0.47 12.98
CA LYS A 24 15.63 -0.85 12.63
C LYS A 24 15.36 -2.31 13.00
N ARG A 25 14.11 -2.63 13.34
CA ARG A 25 13.67 -4.04 13.41
C ARG A 25 13.76 -4.66 12.01
N LYS A 26 14.00 -5.97 11.94
CA LYS A 26 14.05 -6.71 10.66
C LYS A 26 12.85 -6.43 9.75
N VAL A 27 11.65 -6.36 10.33
CA VAL A 27 10.42 -6.06 9.59
C VAL A 27 10.30 -4.58 9.19
N GLU A 28 10.85 -3.66 9.97
CA GLU A 28 10.75 -2.21 9.73
C GLU A 28 11.57 -1.75 8.53
N ALA A 29 12.67 -2.45 8.25
CA ALA A 29 13.47 -2.22 7.05
C ALA A 29 12.64 -2.31 5.76
N GLU A 30 11.62 -3.19 5.72
CA GLU A 30 10.78 -3.39 4.54
C GLU A 30 9.58 -2.42 4.46
N TRP A 31 9.21 -1.74 5.55
CA TRP A 31 8.01 -0.89 5.58
C TRP A 31 8.02 0.25 4.56
N PRO A 32 9.15 0.96 4.30
CA PRO A 32 9.21 1.98 3.27
C PRO A 32 8.86 1.45 1.88
N ILE A 33 9.28 0.23 1.54
CA ILE A 33 8.98 -0.42 0.25
C ILE A 33 7.47 -0.54 0.06
N PHE A 34 6.76 -1.07 1.06
CA PHE A 34 5.30 -1.18 1.01
C PHE A 34 4.60 0.19 0.92
N ARG A 35 5.10 1.20 1.65
CA ARG A 35 4.54 2.57 1.59
C ARG A 35 4.71 3.19 0.20
N ILE A 36 5.87 3.04 -0.42
CA ILE A 36 6.14 3.58 -1.77
C ILE A 36 5.31 2.83 -2.80
N HIS A 37 5.27 1.50 -2.73
CA HIS A 37 4.43 0.68 -3.59
C HIS A 37 2.94 1.06 -3.51
N HIS A 38 2.42 1.25 -2.29
CA HIS A 38 1.07 1.74 -2.07
C HIS A 38 0.87 3.13 -2.67
N LYS A 39 1.78 4.08 -2.40
CA LYS A 39 1.69 5.46 -2.89
C LYS A 39 1.71 5.53 -4.42
N ARG A 40 2.56 4.75 -5.08
CA ARG A 40 2.65 4.64 -6.54
C ARG A 40 1.35 4.12 -7.14
N SER A 41 0.82 3.02 -6.61
CA SER A 41 -0.46 2.47 -7.06
C SER A 41 -1.62 3.42 -6.80
N ARG A 42 -1.63 4.10 -5.65
CA ARG A 42 -2.70 5.02 -5.26
C ARG A 42 -2.73 6.27 -6.13
N TYR A 43 -1.56 6.80 -6.49
CA TYR A 43 -1.44 7.93 -7.40
C TYR A 43 -2.13 7.65 -8.74
N ILE A 44 -1.82 6.50 -9.37
CA ILE A 44 -2.46 6.09 -10.63
C ILE A 44 -3.97 5.86 -10.46
N TYR A 45 -4.38 5.22 -9.35
CA TYR A 45 -5.80 5.03 -9.03
C TYR A 45 -6.57 6.35 -8.93
N ASP A 46 -6.04 7.33 -8.18
CA ASP A 46 -6.69 8.62 -7.97
C ASP A 46 -6.77 9.43 -9.28
N LEU A 47 -5.73 9.39 -10.11
CA LEU A 47 -5.74 10.06 -11.41
C LEU A 47 -6.80 9.51 -12.36
N TYR A 48 -7.04 8.19 -12.36
CA TYR A 48 -8.01 7.56 -13.26
C TYR A 48 -9.45 7.56 -12.69
N PHE A 49 -9.65 7.09 -11.46
CA PHE A 49 -11.00 6.88 -10.90
C PHE A 49 -11.57 8.11 -10.20
N LYS A 50 -10.73 8.96 -9.60
CA LYS A 50 -11.19 10.13 -8.83
C LYS A 50 -11.14 11.41 -9.66
N ARG A 51 -9.96 11.76 -10.17
CA ARG A 51 -9.71 12.99 -10.92
C ARG A 51 -10.07 12.87 -12.41
N LYS A 52 -10.04 11.65 -12.96
CA LYS A 52 -10.32 11.34 -14.38
C LYS A 52 -9.45 12.14 -15.37
N VAL A 53 -8.18 12.34 -15.04
CA VAL A 53 -7.24 13.14 -15.86
C VAL A 53 -6.36 12.31 -16.79
N ILE A 54 -6.36 10.97 -16.65
CA ILE A 54 -5.63 10.06 -17.54
C ILE A 54 -6.60 9.20 -18.35
N SER A 55 -6.23 8.85 -19.57
CA SER A 55 -7.01 7.97 -20.44
C SER A 55 -6.98 6.51 -19.95
N LYS A 56 -7.96 5.72 -20.38
CA LYS A 56 -8.00 4.27 -20.11
C LYS A 56 -6.79 3.55 -20.69
N GLU A 57 -6.29 3.99 -21.84
CA GLU A 57 -5.09 3.44 -22.48
C GLU A 57 -3.86 3.65 -21.61
N LEU A 58 -3.64 4.87 -21.10
CA LEU A 58 -2.52 5.17 -20.23
C LEU A 58 -2.62 4.40 -18.89
N TYR A 59 -3.82 4.32 -18.32
CA TYR A 59 -4.05 3.53 -17.11
C TYR A 59 -3.73 2.04 -17.33
N ASN A 60 -4.19 1.45 -18.43
CA ASN A 60 -3.91 0.06 -18.78
C ASN A 60 -2.41 -0.17 -19.03
N TYR A 61 -1.74 0.79 -19.67
CA TYR A 61 -0.29 0.77 -19.85
C TYR A 61 0.44 0.74 -18.50
N CYS A 62 0.07 1.63 -17.55
CA CYS A 62 0.68 1.64 -16.22
C CYS A 62 0.49 0.32 -15.45
N ILE A 63 -0.63 -0.38 -15.66
CA ILE A 63 -0.84 -1.71 -15.07
C ILE A 63 0.04 -2.76 -15.76
N LYS A 64 0.07 -2.75 -17.09
CA LYS A 64 0.83 -3.72 -17.89
C LYS A 64 2.33 -3.64 -17.58
N GLU A 65 2.87 -2.44 -17.47
CA GLU A 65 4.27 -2.16 -17.11
C GLU A 65 4.53 -2.27 -15.59
N LYS A 66 3.57 -2.78 -14.81
CA LYS A 66 3.70 -2.99 -13.35
C LYS A 66 4.05 -1.73 -12.56
N ILE A 67 3.71 -0.55 -13.10
CA ILE A 67 3.82 0.73 -12.39
C ILE A 67 2.79 0.77 -11.26
N ALA A 68 1.58 0.28 -11.51
CA ALA A 68 0.53 0.16 -10.50
C ALA A 68 0.09 -1.29 -10.30
N ASP A 69 -0.24 -1.65 -9.06
CA ASP A 69 -0.70 -2.99 -8.71
C ASP A 69 -2.21 -3.15 -8.99
N ALA A 70 -2.53 -3.95 -10.01
CA ALA A 70 -3.90 -4.26 -10.40
C ALA A 70 -4.70 -4.95 -9.29
N ASN A 71 -4.07 -5.83 -8.51
CA ASN A 71 -4.74 -6.59 -7.46
C ASN A 71 -5.09 -5.67 -6.30
N LEU A 72 -4.16 -4.79 -5.90
CA LEU A 72 -4.41 -3.80 -4.86
C LEU A 72 -5.51 -2.82 -5.28
N ILE A 73 -5.47 -2.33 -6.53
CA ILE A 73 -6.52 -1.46 -7.08
C ILE A 73 -7.88 -2.18 -7.11
N ALA A 74 -7.92 -3.45 -7.50
CA ALA A 74 -9.15 -4.23 -7.49
C ALA A 74 -9.76 -4.33 -6.08
N LYS A 75 -8.92 -4.39 -5.03
CA LYS A 75 -9.40 -4.36 -3.64
C LYS A 75 -9.93 -2.98 -3.25
N TRP A 76 -9.28 -1.88 -3.62
CA TRP A 76 -9.77 -0.52 -3.32
C TRP A 76 -11.16 -0.20 -3.90
N LYS A 77 -11.61 -0.94 -4.91
CA LYS A 77 -12.97 -0.83 -5.46
C LYS A 77 -14.03 -1.57 -4.64
N LYS A 78 -13.64 -2.44 -3.72
CA LYS A 78 -14.56 -3.21 -2.87
C LYS A 78 -14.87 -2.43 -1.60
N GLN A 79 -16.13 -2.51 -1.18
CA GLN A 79 -16.60 -1.87 0.05
C GLN A 79 -15.80 -2.35 1.27
N GLY A 80 -15.32 -1.40 2.08
CA GLY A 80 -14.54 -1.66 3.29
C GLY A 80 -13.04 -1.88 3.05
N TYR A 81 -12.57 -1.84 1.81
CA TYR A 81 -11.16 -1.99 1.44
C TYR A 81 -10.58 -0.76 0.76
N GLU A 82 -11.30 0.37 0.71
CA GLU A 82 -10.97 1.58 -0.03
C GLU A 82 -9.61 2.19 0.37
N ASN A 83 -9.18 1.93 1.61
CA ASN A 83 -7.93 2.41 2.20
C ASN A 83 -6.96 1.27 2.56
N LEU A 84 -7.11 0.10 1.92
CA LEU A 84 -6.24 -1.05 2.17
C LEU A 84 -4.76 -0.72 1.93
N CYS A 85 -3.91 -1.03 2.91
CA CYS A 85 -2.48 -0.73 2.90
C CYS A 85 -1.66 -1.62 1.95
N CYS A 86 -1.86 -2.94 1.98
CA CYS A 86 -1.18 -3.90 1.12
C CYS A 86 -1.95 -5.23 1.08
N LEU A 87 -1.59 -6.10 0.13
CA LEU A 87 -2.24 -7.41 -0.03
C LEU A 87 -1.90 -8.40 1.08
N ARG A 88 -0.70 -8.33 1.68
CA ARG A 88 -0.30 -9.20 2.81
C ARG A 88 -1.22 -9.04 4.03
N CYS A 89 -1.79 -7.85 4.23
CA CYS A 89 -2.65 -7.58 5.39
C CYS A 89 -4.04 -8.23 5.32
N ILE A 90 -4.43 -8.76 4.15
CA ILE A 90 -5.72 -9.42 3.93
C ILE A 90 -5.55 -10.88 3.50
N GLN A 91 -4.36 -11.44 3.70
CA GLN A 91 -4.00 -12.75 3.23
C GLN A 91 -3.94 -13.72 4.42
N PRO A 92 -4.95 -14.60 4.61
CA PRO A 92 -5.03 -15.49 5.76
C PRO A 92 -3.81 -16.41 5.91
N ARG A 93 -3.26 -16.90 4.79
CA ARG A 93 -2.10 -17.82 4.77
C ARG A 93 -0.81 -17.18 5.31
N ASP A 94 -0.74 -15.85 5.36
CA ASP A 94 0.44 -15.11 5.83
C ASP A 94 0.38 -14.87 7.36
N THR A 95 -0.60 -15.47 8.06
CA THR A 95 -0.78 -15.36 9.51
C THR A 95 -0.96 -16.72 10.17
N ASN A 96 -0.51 -16.87 11.41
CA ASN A 96 -0.53 -18.16 12.14
C ASN A 96 -1.94 -18.72 12.35
N PHE A 97 -2.94 -17.85 12.54
CA PHE A 97 -4.31 -18.25 12.86
C PHE A 97 -5.27 -18.15 11.67
N GLY A 98 -4.77 -17.94 10.45
CA GLY A 98 -5.62 -17.86 9.26
C GLY A 98 -6.56 -16.65 9.26
N THR A 99 -6.13 -15.51 9.81
CA THR A 99 -6.95 -14.28 9.91
C THR A 99 -6.30 -13.12 9.17
N ASN A 100 -7.02 -11.99 9.07
CA ASN A 100 -6.45 -10.76 8.53
C ASN A 100 -5.57 -10.06 9.58
N CYS A 101 -4.70 -9.17 9.13
CA CYS A 101 -3.84 -8.40 10.03
C CYS A 101 -4.66 -7.45 10.93
N VAL A 102 -4.15 -7.16 12.15
CA VAL A 102 -4.75 -6.21 13.10
C VAL A 102 -5.02 -4.83 12.49
N CYS A 103 -4.27 -4.42 11.46
CA CYS A 103 -4.54 -3.15 10.77
C CYS A 103 -5.90 -3.12 10.07
N ARG A 104 -6.57 -4.27 9.85
CA ARG A 104 -7.92 -4.37 9.32
C ARG A 104 -9.02 -4.23 10.38
N VAL A 105 -8.67 -4.13 11.66
CA VAL A 105 -9.64 -3.88 12.72
C VAL A 105 -9.98 -2.38 12.74
N PRO A 106 -11.27 -2.01 12.68
CA PRO A 106 -11.69 -0.61 12.81
C PRO A 106 -11.24 -0.03 14.16
N LYS A 107 -10.81 1.24 14.18
CA LYS A 107 -10.34 1.88 15.42
C LYS A 107 -11.40 1.89 16.54
N SER A 108 -12.68 1.97 16.19
CA SER A 108 -13.78 1.92 17.17
C SER A 108 -13.90 0.60 17.93
N LYS A 109 -13.27 -0.47 17.44
CA LYS A 109 -13.21 -1.78 18.10
C LYS A 109 -11.89 -2.04 18.80
N LEU A 110 -10.96 -1.07 18.77
CA LEU A 110 -9.70 -1.15 19.48
C LEU A 110 -9.83 -0.45 20.83
N GLU A 111 -9.01 -0.87 21.78
CA GLU A 111 -8.89 -0.20 23.08
C GLU A 111 -8.43 1.25 22.87
N GLU A 112 -8.99 2.15 23.66
CA GLU A 112 -8.67 3.57 23.58
C GLU A 112 -7.18 3.81 23.85
N GLY A 113 -6.52 4.60 23.01
CA GLY A 113 -5.07 4.84 23.08
C GLY A 113 -4.18 3.75 22.47
N LYS A 114 -4.73 2.65 21.96
CA LYS A 114 -3.94 1.58 21.33
C LYS A 114 -3.35 2.01 20.00
N VAL A 115 -2.02 2.13 19.95
CA VAL A 115 -1.29 2.38 18.70
C VAL A 115 -1.12 1.05 17.96
N VAL A 116 -1.74 0.94 16.79
CA VAL A 116 -1.54 -0.20 15.90
C VAL A 116 -0.34 0.05 15.01
N GLU A 117 0.58 -0.91 14.95
CA GLU A 117 1.65 -0.94 13.94
C GLU A 117 1.71 -2.32 13.30
N CYS A 118 1.33 -2.38 12.03
CA CYS A 118 1.33 -3.61 11.25
C CYS A 118 2.76 -4.13 11.05
N GLN A 119 3.00 -5.39 11.41
CA GLN A 119 4.30 -6.04 11.17
C GLN A 119 4.67 -6.12 9.67
N ASN A 120 3.69 -6.25 8.78
CA ASN A 120 3.93 -6.41 7.35
C ASN A 120 4.32 -5.13 6.61
N CYS A 121 3.78 -3.96 7.01
CA CYS A 121 3.92 -2.73 6.23
C CYS A 121 3.95 -1.45 7.07
N GLY A 122 3.93 -1.55 8.40
CA GLY A 122 3.98 -0.41 9.31
C GLY A 122 2.73 0.48 9.33
N CYS A 123 1.63 0.08 8.68
CA CYS A 123 0.41 0.89 8.69
C CYS A 123 -0.27 0.90 10.08
N ARG A 124 -1.00 1.99 10.36
CA ARG A 124 -1.63 2.28 11.66
C ARG A 124 -3.15 2.17 11.65
N GLY A 125 -3.65 1.18 10.91
CA GLY A 125 -5.07 1.00 10.64
C GLY A 125 -5.43 1.37 9.20
N CYS A 126 -6.12 0.45 8.52
CA CYS A 126 -6.58 0.61 7.15
C CYS A 126 -8.09 0.38 7.00
N SER A 127 -8.82 0.27 8.12
CA SER A 127 -10.27 0.07 8.17
C SER A 127 -10.99 1.18 8.96
N GLY A 128 -10.56 2.44 8.80
CA GLY A 128 -11.05 3.61 9.54
C GLY A 128 -10.19 3.93 10.75
#